data_AF-A0A930K6E0-F1
#
_entry.id   AF-A0A930K6E0-F1
#
_cell.length_a   1.000
_cell.length_b   1.000
_cell.length_c   1.000
_cell.angle_alpha   90.00
_cell.angle_beta   90.00
_cell.angle_gamma   90.00
#
_symmetry.space_group_name_H-M   'P 1'
#
loop_
_entity.id
_entity.type
_entity.pdbx_description
1 polymer ?
#
loop_
_entity_poly.entity_id
_entity_poly.type
_entity_poly.pdbx_seq_one_letter_code
_entity_poly.pdbx_strand_id
1 'polypeptide(L)'
;MKKYLYLVAIAIVSCGAILSSCSDDKISGDSIFSTEAVHRNAFDQWLYKNYTMPYNIEFQYRLKTEETEQAYNFVPADSAKTVKLAFLTKYMWFDAY
;
A
#
# COMPACT_ATOMS: atom_id res chain seq x y z
N MET A 1 35.94 -41.78 -31.89
CA MET A 1 36.53 -40.81 -30.93
C MET A 1 35.93 -39.41 -31.07
N LYS A 2 35.87 -38.81 -32.27
CA LYS A 2 35.31 -37.46 -32.48
C LYS A 2 33.84 -37.28 -32.03
N LYS A 3 32.97 -38.27 -32.24
CA LYS A 3 31.54 -38.22 -31.81
C LYS A 3 31.36 -38.10 -30.29
N TYR A 4 32.23 -38.75 -29.50
CA TYR A 4 32.24 -38.63 -28.05
C TYR A 4 32.82 -37.29 -27.59
N LEU A 5 33.79 -36.75 -28.34
CA LEU A 5 34.34 -35.41 -28.11
C LEU A 5 33.29 -34.31 -28.29
N TYR A 6 32.44 -34.42 -29.32
CA TYR A 6 31.31 -33.48 -29.53
C TYR A 6 30.25 -33.59 -28.42
N LEU A 7 29.95 -34.81 -27.95
CA LEU A 7 29.01 -35.00 -26.84
C LEU A 7 29.52 -34.41 -25.52
N VAL A 8 30.82 -34.55 -25.24
CA VAL A 8 31.45 -33.93 -24.07
C VAL A 8 31.45 -32.41 -24.17
N ALA A 9 31.71 -31.85 -25.36
CA ALA A 9 31.66 -30.41 -25.56
C ALA A 9 30.25 -29.83 -25.33
N ILE A 10 29.20 -30.51 -25.80
CA ILE A 10 27.80 -30.11 -25.57
C ILE A 10 27.45 -30.17 -24.08
N ALA A 11 27.87 -31.22 -23.38
CA ALA A 11 27.62 -31.39 -21.94
C ALA A 11 28.25 -30.26 -21.10
N ILE A 12 29.47 -29.84 -21.45
CA ILE A 12 30.17 -28.74 -20.76
C ILE A 12 29.47 -27.40 -20.98
N VAL A 13 29.02 -27.12 -22.21
CA VAL A 13 28.26 -25.89 -22.54
C VAL A 13 26.91 -25.87 -21.82
N SER A 14 26.21 -27.01 -21.77
CA SER A 14 24.93 -27.10 -21.05
C SER A 14 25.09 -26.91 -19.54
N CYS A 15 26.16 -27.43 -18.93
CA CYS A 15 26.43 -27.22 -17.50
C CYS A 15 26.83 -25.77 -17.17
N GLY A 16 27.52 -25.08 -18.08
CA GLY A 16 27.89 -23.67 -17.89
C GLY A 16 26.70 -22.72 -17.85
N ALA A 17 25.64 -23.02 -18.60
CA ALA A 17 24.42 -22.19 -18.65
C ALA A 17 23.54 -22.30 -17.39
N ILE A 18 23.65 -23.39 -16.62
CA ILE A 18 22.85 -23.61 -15.40
C ILE A 18 23.48 -22.91 -14.19
N LEU A 19 24.80 -22.66 -14.22
CA LEU A 19 25.53 -22.02 -13.12
C LEU A 19 25.42 -20.49 -13.13
N SER A 20 24.98 -19.88 -14.24
CA SER A 20 24.80 -18.43 -14.35
C SER A 20 23.46 -17.91 -13.81
N SER A 21 22.55 -18.78 -13.35
CA SER A 21 21.22 -18.38 -12.86
C SER A 21 21.20 -17.97 -11.37
N CYS A 22 22.35 -18.00 -10.70
CA CYS A 22 22.46 -17.59 -9.29
C CYS A 22 23.05 -16.18 -9.18
N SER A 23 22.46 -15.21 -9.87
CA SER A 23 22.58 -13.82 -9.44
C SER A 23 21.62 -13.63 -8.29
N ASP A 24 22.14 -13.39 -7.08
CA ASP A 24 21.29 -12.89 -6.00
C ASP A 24 20.77 -11.52 -6.45
N ASP A 25 19.55 -11.46 -6.98
CA ASP A 25 18.83 -10.21 -7.23
C ASP A 25 18.43 -9.62 -5.88
N LYS A 26 19.43 -9.13 -5.14
CA LYS A 26 19.21 -8.42 -3.88
C LYS A 26 18.52 -7.12 -4.25
N ILE A 27 17.29 -6.95 -3.77
CA ILE A 27 16.57 -5.67 -3.84
C ILE A 27 17.46 -4.65 -3.11
N SER A 28 18.23 -3.88 -3.87
CA SER A 28 19.15 -2.88 -3.35
C SER A 28 18.44 -1.53 -3.34
N GLY A 29 18.28 -0.95 -2.15
CA GLY A 29 17.69 0.37 -1.97
C GLY A 29 16.91 0.46 -0.67
N ASP A 30 16.63 1.69 -0.25
CA ASP A 30 15.69 1.94 0.84
C ASP A 30 14.30 1.46 0.43
N SER A 31 13.55 0.95 1.40
CA SER A 31 12.16 0.56 1.20
C SER A 31 11.35 1.75 0.66
N ILE A 32 10.58 1.52 -0.42
CA ILE A 32 9.61 2.51 -0.91
C ILE A 32 8.48 2.75 0.10
N PHE A 33 8.27 1.81 1.02
CA PHE A 33 7.36 2.00 2.14
C PHE A 33 8.06 2.81 3.22
N SER A 34 7.49 3.98 3.49
CA SER A 34 7.94 4.84 4.58
C SER A 34 7.77 4.14 5.93
N THR A 35 8.78 4.26 6.78
CA THR A 35 8.73 3.86 8.19
C THR A 35 8.37 5.03 9.11
N GLU A 36 8.13 6.21 8.54
CA GLU A 36 7.76 7.39 9.30
C GLU A 36 6.40 7.19 9.97
N ALA A 37 6.31 7.63 11.23
CA ALA A 37 5.06 7.60 11.95
C ALA A 37 4.04 8.51 11.25
N VAL A 38 2.83 7.99 11.00
CA VAL A 38 1.74 8.78 10.44
C VAL A 38 1.43 9.95 11.37
N HIS A 39 1.64 11.17 10.90
CA HIS A 39 1.30 12.37 11.66
C HIS A 39 -0.23 12.50 11.77
N ARG A 40 -0.76 12.41 12.98
CA ARG A 40 -2.19 12.48 13.29
C ARG A 40 -2.51 13.75 14.07
N ASN A 41 -3.39 14.58 13.51
CA ASN A 41 -3.91 15.74 14.22
C ASN A 41 -4.95 15.33 15.29
N ALA A 42 -5.45 16.30 16.06
CA ALA A 42 -6.43 16.04 17.12
C ALA A 42 -7.72 15.38 16.60
N PHE A 43 -8.19 15.75 15.41
CA PHE A 43 -9.38 15.15 14.81
C PHE A 43 -9.12 13.72 14.32
N ASP A 44 -7.97 13.43 13.73
CA ASP A 44 -7.58 12.06 13.34
C ASP A 44 -7.54 11.12 14.55
N GLN A 45 -7.00 11.60 15.67
CA GLN A 45 -6.98 10.83 16.92
C GLN A 45 -8.39 10.62 17.49
N TRP A 46 -9.26 11.63 17.35
CA TRP A 46 -10.66 11.49 17.74
C TRP A 46 -11.38 10.46 16.87
N LEU A 47 -11.21 10.49 15.55
CA LEU A 47 -11.77 9.49 14.63
C LEU A 47 -11.25 8.09 14.95
N TYR A 48 -9.95 7.93 15.20
CA TYR A 48 -9.37 6.63 15.55
C TYR A 48 -10.03 6.03 16.81
N LYS A 49 -10.22 6.85 17.85
CA LYS A 49 -10.86 6.41 19.11
C LYS A 49 -12.35 6.13 18.98
N ASN A 50 -13.05 6.88 18.13
CA ASN A 50 -14.51 6.87 18.08
C ASN A 50 -15.10 6.07 16.91
N TYR A 51 -14.30 5.77 15.89
CA TYR A 51 -14.70 5.01 14.71
C TYR A 51 -13.85 3.76 14.51
N THR A 52 -12.53 3.91 14.45
CA THR A 52 -11.65 2.80 14.09
C THR A 52 -11.55 1.74 15.19
N MET A 53 -11.29 2.16 16.43
CA MET A 53 -11.17 1.23 17.56
C MET A 53 -12.47 0.46 17.88
N PRO A 54 -13.64 1.12 18.00
CA PRO A 54 -14.87 0.42 18.37
C PRO A 54 -15.54 -0.33 17.21
N TYR A 55 -15.40 0.15 15.98
CA TYR A 55 -16.19 -0.36 14.84
C TYR A 55 -15.34 -0.86 13.66
N ASN A 56 -14.01 -0.80 13.75
CA ASN A 56 -13.09 -1.12 12.65
C ASN A 56 -13.36 -0.30 11.37
N ILE A 57 -13.86 0.95 11.52
CA ILE A 57 -14.16 1.85 10.42
C ILE A 57 -13.03 2.87 10.24
N GLU A 58 -12.57 3.01 9.00
CA GLU A 58 -11.69 4.11 8.59
C GLU A 58 -12.54 5.27 8.04
N PHE A 59 -12.58 6.38 8.77
CA PHE A 59 -13.27 7.59 8.31
C PHE A 59 -12.34 8.41 7.40
N GLN A 60 -12.56 8.34 6.10
CA GLN A 60 -11.77 9.08 5.11
C GLN A 60 -12.43 10.41 4.76
N TYR A 61 -11.70 11.50 4.99
CA TYR A 61 -12.19 12.85 4.72
C TYR A 61 -11.24 13.75 3.95
N ARG A 62 -9.98 13.32 3.81
CA ARG A 62 -9.00 13.99 2.96
C ARG A 62 -9.18 13.45 1.56
N LEU A 63 -9.27 14.36 0.60
CA LEU A 63 -9.37 13.99 -0.80
C LEU A 63 -8.10 13.25 -1.23
N LYS A 64 -8.28 12.05 -1.76
CA LYS A 64 -7.24 11.27 -2.43
C LYS A 64 -7.57 11.20 -3.91
N THR A 65 -6.72 11.81 -4.73
CA THR A 65 -6.93 11.94 -6.17
C THR A 65 -6.90 10.60 -6.90
N GLU A 66 -6.17 9.62 -6.35
CA GLU A 66 -6.05 8.28 -6.92
C GLU A 66 -7.33 7.45 -6.71
N GLU A 67 -8.13 7.82 -5.71
CA GLU A 67 -9.38 7.14 -5.34
C GLU A 67 -10.63 7.89 -5.87
N THR A 68 -10.44 8.92 -6.71
CA THR A 68 -11.52 9.79 -7.20
C THR A 68 -11.64 9.74 -8.73
N GLU A 69 -12.86 9.55 -9.23
CA GLU A 69 -13.17 9.68 -10.67
C GLU A 69 -12.90 11.11 -11.14
N GLN A 70 -11.90 11.29 -11.98
CA GLN A 70 -11.44 12.61 -12.42
C GLN A 70 -12.33 13.26 -13.48
N ALA A 71 -13.32 12.53 -14.00
CA ALA A 71 -14.27 13.06 -14.98
C ALA A 71 -15.24 14.11 -14.39
N TYR A 72 -15.35 14.20 -13.06
CA TYR A 72 -16.24 15.13 -12.37
C TYR A 72 -15.49 16.29 -11.71
N ASN A 73 -16.21 17.39 -11.47
CA ASN A 73 -15.71 18.46 -10.62
C ASN A 73 -15.72 18.00 -9.16
N PHE A 74 -14.53 17.72 -8.62
CA PHE A 74 -14.34 17.46 -7.20
C PHE A 74 -13.58 18.60 -6.54
N VAL A 75 -13.98 18.96 -5.32
CA VAL A 75 -13.26 19.89 -4.47
C VAL A 75 -12.98 19.20 -3.14
N PRO A 76 -11.83 19.47 -2.49
CA PRO A 76 -11.57 18.94 -1.17
C PRO A 76 -12.69 19.30 -0.19
N ALA A 77 -13.05 18.36 0.68
CA ALA A 77 -14.03 18.60 1.72
C ALA A 77 -13.52 19.68 2.71
N ASP A 78 -14.42 20.57 3.11
CA ASP A 78 -14.16 21.53 4.18
C ASP A 78 -14.00 20.78 5.51
N SER A 79 -12.81 20.86 6.09
CA SER A 79 -12.45 20.10 7.29
C SER A 79 -13.37 20.41 8.47
N ALA A 80 -13.79 21.66 8.67
CA ALA A 80 -14.67 22.03 9.77
C ALA A 80 -16.08 21.45 9.59
N LYS A 81 -16.56 21.35 8.34
CA LYS A 81 -17.84 20.70 8.03
C LYS A 81 -17.76 19.19 8.21
N THR A 82 -16.67 18.57 7.77
CA THR A 82 -16.42 17.15 8.00
C THR A 82 -16.42 16.80 9.49
N VAL A 83 -15.75 17.59 10.32
CA VAL A 83 -15.73 17.38 11.77
C VAL A 83 -17.15 17.31 12.30
N LYS A 84 -17.98 18.31 11.99
CA LYS A 84 -19.38 18.34 12.41
C LYS A 84 -20.17 17.11 11.94
N LEU A 85 -19.98 16.71 10.69
CA LEU A 85 -20.65 15.51 10.14
C LEU A 85 -20.21 14.24 10.86
N ALA A 86 -18.93 14.06 11.17
CA ALA A 86 -18.46 12.89 11.93
C ALA A 86 -19.11 12.83 13.32
N PHE A 87 -19.19 13.94 14.05
CA PHE A 87 -19.90 13.96 15.33
C PHE A 87 -21.38 13.61 15.19
N LEU A 88 -22.06 14.17 14.19
CA LEU A 88 -23.48 13.90 13.94
C LEU A 88 -23.72 12.44 13.53
N THR A 89 -22.91 11.89 12.63
CA THR A 89 -23.01 10.49 12.20
C THR A 89 -22.79 9.54 13.37
N LYS A 90 -21.80 9.81 14.24
CA LYS A 90 -21.60 9.02 15.44
C LYS A 90 -22.84 9.06 16.33
N TYR A 91 -23.33 10.25 16.65
CA TYR A 91 -24.46 10.42 17.56
C TYR A 91 -25.77 9.81 17.03
N MET A 92 -26.08 10.03 15.75
CA MET A 92 -27.36 9.60 15.17
C MET A 92 -27.39 8.13 14.77
N TRP A 93 -26.24 7.52 14.50
CA TRP A 93 -26.16 6.15 14.00
C TRP A 93 -25.38 5.24 14.95
N PHE A 94 -24.08 5.46 15.11
CA PHE A 94 -23.22 4.53 15.85
C PHE A 94 -23.49 4.46 17.35
N ASP A 95 -24.01 5.53 17.95
CA ASP A 95 -24.39 5.54 19.37
C ASP A 95 -25.80 4.99 19.59
N ALA A 96 -26.62 4.90 18.54
CA ALA A 96 -28.00 4.44 18.61
C ALA A 96 -28.16 2.92 18.42
N TYR A 97 -27.19 2.27 17.78
CA TYR A 97 -27.14 0.82 17.52
C TYR A 97 -26.00 0.18 18.31
#